data_AF-A0A859FEJ5-F1
#
_entry.id   AF-A0A859FEJ5-F1
#
_cell.length_a   1.000
_cell.length_b   1.000
_cell.length_c   1.000
_cell.angle_alpha   90.00
_cell.angle_beta   90.00
_cell.angle_gamma   90.00
#
_symmetry.space_group_name_H-M   'P 1'
#
loop_
_entity.id
_entity.type
_entity.pdbx_description
1 polymer ?
#
loop_
_entity_poly.entity_id
_entity_poly.type
_entity_poly.pdbx_seq_one_letter_code
_entity_poly.pdbx_strand_id
1 'polypeptide(L)'
;MRRKLLFIFAVLTCLLLYVAIMSVYSIVQEYQLDVEVNEAYDFEQVSTRELSPGNSITFGDFDITISEQAVESFNEEARAEVIVKVNGINATNPAVIAIDPDSDNRYAGSLGLIFVQNNETGVTRLAIAKRLTPNVTDIEDQEWKLYYANRFGQSREETITFDTRMTSSLGVKIINDSNISPESLGYQSNIVQGYQPLFWPLWIVFYLAFAAVIFVIMRKSYKPVEKTEEKNDE
;
A
#
# COMPACT_ATOMS: atom_id res chain seq x y z
N MET A 1 -43.04 12.53 19.54
CA MET A 1 -42.20 12.15 18.37
C MET A 1 -40.83 12.86 18.34
N ARG A 2 -40.72 14.18 18.56
CA ARG A 2 -39.45 14.94 18.47
C ARG A 2 -38.30 14.47 19.38
N ARG A 3 -38.57 14.12 20.65
CA ARG A 3 -37.52 13.66 21.60
C ARG A 3 -36.89 12.32 21.20
N LYS A 4 -37.69 11.37 20.69
CA LYS A 4 -37.19 10.07 20.20
C LYS A 4 -36.30 10.24 18.97
N LEU A 5 -36.68 11.13 18.05
CA LEU A 5 -35.89 11.45 16.86
C LEU A 5 -34.53 12.08 17.25
N LEU A 6 -34.54 13.06 18.15
CA LEU A 6 -33.31 13.69 18.66
C LEU A 6 -32.38 12.69 19.35
N PHE A 7 -32.94 11.77 20.15
CA PHE A 7 -32.16 10.72 20.79
C PHE A 7 -31.51 9.79 19.75
N ILE A 8 -32.25 9.36 18.72
CA ILE A 8 -31.70 8.53 17.64
C ILE A 8 -30.57 9.26 16.90
N PHE A 9 -30.74 10.54 16.58
CA PHE A 9 -29.67 11.33 15.95
C PHE A 9 -28.42 11.43 16.83
N ALA A 10 -28.59 11.71 18.12
CA ALA A 10 -27.46 11.78 19.05
C ALA A 10 -26.69 10.45 19.12
N VAL A 11 -27.40 9.32 19.21
CA VAL A 11 -26.78 7.98 19.21
C VAL A 11 -26.03 7.72 17.90
N LEU A 12 -26.63 8.04 16.75
CA LEU A 12 -25.98 7.85 15.45
C LEU A 12 -24.73 8.72 15.29
N THR A 13 -24.77 9.99 15.73
CA THR A 13 -23.61 10.88 15.72
C THR A 13 -22.48 10.36 16.61
N CYS A 14 -22.80 9.86 17.81
CA CYS A 14 -21.80 9.25 18.69
C CYS A 14 -21.17 8.00 18.06
N LEU A 15 -21.96 7.17 17.37
CA LEU A 15 -21.46 5.97 16.69
C LEU A 15 -20.53 6.35 15.53
N LEU A 16 -20.92 7.34 14.71
CA LEU A 16 -20.07 7.86 13.63
C LEU A 16 -18.78 8.48 14.16
N LEU A 17 -18.85 9.22 15.27
CA LEU A 17 -17.67 9.80 15.91
C LEU A 17 -16.73 8.70 16.43
N TYR A 18 -17.28 7.63 17.03
CA TYR A 18 -16.49 6.48 17.46
C TYR A 18 -15.74 5.83 16.29
N VAL A 19 -16.43 5.56 15.18
CA VAL A 19 -15.81 5.00 13.96
C VAL A 19 -14.72 5.95 13.44
N ALA A 20 -14.98 7.26 13.39
CA ALA A 20 -14.00 8.23 12.92
C ALA A 20 -12.76 8.30 13.81
N ILE A 21 -12.91 8.25 15.14
CA ILE A 21 -11.79 8.21 16.08
C ILE A 21 -10.94 6.95 15.86
N MET A 22 -11.57 5.78 15.67
CA MET A 22 -10.86 4.54 15.38
C MET A 22 -10.07 4.64 14.06
N SER A 23 -10.66 5.23 13.01
CA SER A 23 -9.94 5.44 11.74
C SER A 23 -8.75 6.39 11.90
N VAL A 24 -8.90 7.49 12.64
CA VAL A 24 -7.79 8.41 12.92
C VAL A 24 -6.68 7.69 13.70
N TYR A 25 -7.05 6.89 14.70
CA TYR A 25 -6.09 6.11 15.47
C TYR A 25 -5.26 5.18 14.57
N SER A 26 -5.91 4.46 13.65
CA SER A 26 -5.21 3.62 12.69
C SER A 26 -4.29 4.42 11.75
N ILE A 27 -4.71 5.59 11.24
CA ILE A 27 -3.84 6.45 10.43
C ILE A 27 -2.59 6.89 11.22
N VAL A 28 -2.76 7.27 12.49
CA VAL A 28 -1.64 7.66 13.36
C VAL A 28 -0.68 6.50 13.55
N GLN A 29 -1.17 5.29 13.80
CA GLN A 29 -0.32 4.10 13.97
C GLN A 29 0.50 3.80 12.71
N GLU A 30 -0.13 3.87 11.54
CA GLU A 30 0.56 3.66 10.26
C GLU A 30 1.66 4.70 10.02
N TYR A 31 1.37 5.97 10.31
CA TYR A 31 2.36 7.04 10.19
C TYR A 31 3.52 6.85 11.16
N GLN A 32 3.25 6.44 12.40
CA GLN A 32 4.30 6.15 13.38
C GLN A 32 5.21 5.02 12.92
N LEU A 33 4.64 3.94 12.36
CA LEU A 33 5.43 2.82 11.84
C LEU A 33 6.26 3.24 10.62
N ASP A 34 5.72 4.07 9.72
CA ASP A 34 6.49 4.58 8.59
C ASP A 34 7.66 5.46 9.06
N VAL A 35 7.42 6.36 10.02
CA VAL A 35 8.48 7.19 10.61
C VAL A 35 9.54 6.32 11.29
N GLU A 36 9.14 5.35 12.10
CA GLU A 36 10.07 4.44 12.79
C GLU A 36 10.96 3.68 11.79
N VAL A 37 10.38 3.18 10.69
CA VAL A 37 11.15 2.49 9.64
C VAL A 37 12.08 3.46 8.90
N ASN A 38 11.61 4.66 8.53
CA ASN A 38 12.44 5.65 7.84
C ASN A 38 13.55 6.25 8.72
N GLU A 39 13.36 6.28 10.05
CA GLU A 39 14.41 6.70 10.98
C GLU A 39 15.47 5.59 11.14
N ALA A 40 15.03 4.34 11.19
CA ALA A 40 15.90 3.18 11.38
C ALA A 40 16.67 2.76 10.11
N TYR A 41 16.15 3.08 8.92
CA TYR A 41 16.70 2.61 7.65
C TYR A 41 16.67 3.68 6.55
N ASP A 42 17.74 3.70 5.77
CA ASP A 42 17.82 4.41 4.50
C ASP A 42 17.59 3.44 3.33
N PHE A 43 16.84 3.90 2.34
CA PHE A 43 16.41 3.10 1.19
C PHE A 43 16.90 3.74 -0.12
N GLU A 44 17.52 2.94 -0.98
CA GLU A 44 17.97 3.38 -2.31
C GLU A 44 17.55 2.36 -3.36
N GLN A 45 16.66 2.78 -4.27
CA GLN A 45 16.16 1.91 -5.33
C GLN A 45 17.22 1.66 -6.40
N VAL A 46 17.35 0.41 -6.83
CA VAL A 46 18.26 0.03 -7.92
C VAL A 46 17.48 0.03 -9.23
N SER A 47 17.94 0.81 -10.20
CA SER A 47 17.36 0.82 -11.54
C SER A 47 17.50 -0.55 -12.20
N THR A 48 16.37 -1.15 -12.60
CA THR A 48 16.36 -2.47 -13.25
C THR A 48 16.58 -2.38 -14.76
N ARG A 49 16.44 -1.20 -15.36
CA ARG A 49 16.79 -0.95 -16.77
C ARG A 49 18.27 -1.16 -17.06
N GLU A 50 19.14 -0.70 -16.15
CA GLU A 50 20.59 -0.90 -16.28
C GLU A 50 20.99 -2.37 -16.08
N LEU A 51 20.16 -3.14 -15.36
CA LEU A 51 20.25 -4.59 -15.16
C LEU A 51 19.67 -5.41 -16.32
N SER A 52 19.58 -4.81 -17.52
CA SER A 52 19.22 -5.52 -18.76
C SER A 52 20.01 -6.84 -18.91
N PRO A 53 19.43 -7.85 -19.57
CA PRO A 53 19.93 -9.22 -19.47
C PRO A 53 21.38 -9.33 -19.93
N GLY A 54 22.22 -9.88 -19.05
CA GLY A 54 23.66 -10.04 -19.27
C GLY A 54 24.53 -8.91 -18.74
N ASN A 55 23.93 -7.83 -18.23
CA ASN A 55 24.66 -6.78 -17.52
C ASN A 55 24.78 -7.13 -16.04
N SER A 56 26.00 -7.01 -15.52
CA SER A 56 26.29 -6.97 -14.10
C SER A 56 26.32 -5.52 -13.64
N ILE A 57 25.62 -5.19 -12.56
CA ILE A 57 25.85 -3.92 -11.87
C ILE A 57 26.73 -4.20 -10.65
N THR A 58 27.82 -3.44 -10.57
CA THR A 58 28.58 -3.33 -9.34
C THR A 58 28.07 -2.12 -8.56
N PHE A 59 27.57 -2.35 -7.36
CA PHE A 59 27.17 -1.28 -6.45
C PHE A 59 27.90 -1.45 -5.11
N GLY A 60 28.87 -0.58 -4.84
CA GLY A 60 29.82 -0.79 -3.75
C GLY A 60 30.57 -2.12 -3.91
N ASP A 61 30.41 -3.01 -2.92
CA ASP A 61 31.03 -4.34 -2.88
C ASP A 61 30.12 -5.46 -3.45
N PHE A 62 28.95 -5.12 -4.00
CA PHE A 62 27.99 -6.09 -4.54
C PHE A 62 28.11 -6.21 -6.05
N ASP A 63 28.22 -7.44 -6.54
CA ASP A 63 28.07 -7.79 -7.96
C ASP A 63 26.69 -8.42 -8.17
N ILE A 64 25.79 -7.70 -8.85
CA ILE A 64 24.41 -8.11 -9.08
C ILE A 64 24.26 -8.42 -10.56
N THR A 65 23.86 -9.66 -10.86
CA THR A 65 23.57 -10.09 -12.23
C THR A 65 22.13 -10.54 -12.33
N ILE A 66 21.40 -10.05 -13.34
CA ILE A 66 20.09 -10.59 -13.71
C ILE A 66 20.21 -11.33 -15.05
N SER A 67 19.74 -12.57 -15.06
CA SER A 67 19.64 -13.40 -16.26
C SER A 67 18.17 -13.54 -16.64
N GLU A 68 17.87 -13.29 -17.91
CA GLU A 68 16.53 -13.48 -18.48
C GLU A 68 16.57 -14.56 -19.55
N GLN A 69 15.58 -15.45 -19.54
CA GLN A 69 15.28 -16.33 -20.65
C GLN A 69 13.87 -16.03 -21.14
N ALA A 70 13.76 -15.52 -22.37
CA ALA A 70 12.47 -15.19 -22.96
C ALA A 70 11.56 -16.43 -22.99
N VAL A 71 10.30 -16.22 -22.61
CA VAL A 71 9.22 -17.21 -22.66
C VAL A 71 8.17 -16.70 -23.64
N GLU A 72 7.34 -17.58 -24.21
CA GLU A 72 6.24 -17.16 -25.08
C GLU A 72 5.39 -16.07 -24.42
N SER A 73 5.13 -15.00 -25.18
CA SER A 73 4.28 -13.88 -24.76
C SER A 73 2.84 -14.36 -24.57
N PHE A 74 2.18 -13.88 -23.52
CA PHE A 74 0.76 -14.14 -23.28
C PHE A 74 0.01 -12.82 -23.34
N ASN A 75 -1.05 -12.73 -24.16
CA ASN A 75 -1.84 -11.50 -24.34
C ASN A 75 -0.99 -10.25 -24.66
N GLU A 76 -0.05 -10.36 -25.60
CA GLU A 76 0.85 -9.26 -26.02
C GLU A 76 1.84 -8.75 -24.94
N GLU A 77 1.80 -9.29 -23.72
CA GLU A 77 2.80 -9.00 -22.68
C GLU A 77 4.05 -9.87 -22.88
N ALA A 78 5.21 -9.22 -22.92
CA ALA A 78 6.50 -9.92 -22.93
C ALA A 78 6.73 -10.58 -21.57
N ARG A 79 7.20 -11.83 -21.58
CA ARG A 79 7.47 -12.61 -20.37
C ARG A 79 8.85 -13.23 -20.44
N ALA A 80 9.53 -13.30 -19.30
CA ALA A 80 10.81 -13.95 -19.19
C ALA A 80 10.93 -14.71 -17.87
N GLU A 81 11.63 -15.84 -17.90
CA GLU A 81 12.14 -16.46 -16.69
C GLU A 81 13.35 -15.67 -16.20
N VAL A 82 13.25 -15.13 -14.98
CA VAL A 82 14.25 -14.22 -14.42
C VAL A 82 14.94 -14.86 -13.21
N ILE A 83 16.28 -14.81 -13.22
CA ILE A 83 17.15 -15.29 -12.15
C ILE A 83 18.03 -14.14 -11.69
N VAL A 84 18.03 -13.86 -10.39
CA VAL A 84 18.91 -12.85 -9.78
C VAL A 84 20.05 -13.54 -9.06
N LYS A 85 21.28 -13.11 -9.35
CA LYS A 85 22.49 -13.55 -8.65
C LYS A 85 23.14 -12.37 -7.93
N VAL A 86 23.63 -12.63 -6.73
CA VAL A 86 24.39 -11.68 -5.92
C VAL A 86 25.74 -12.32 -5.61
N ASN A 87 26.83 -11.69 -6.02
CA ASN A 87 28.20 -12.19 -5.91
C ASN A 87 28.33 -13.62 -6.47
N GLY A 88 27.67 -13.88 -7.61
CA GLY A 88 27.64 -15.18 -8.29
C GLY A 88 26.72 -16.25 -7.67
N ILE A 89 26.07 -15.98 -6.53
CA ILE A 89 25.16 -16.92 -5.86
C ILE A 89 23.72 -16.60 -6.27
N ASN A 90 22.93 -17.64 -6.61
CA ASN A 90 21.50 -17.46 -6.88
C ASN A 90 20.79 -16.93 -5.63
N ALA A 91 20.26 -15.72 -5.73
CA ALA A 91 19.51 -15.06 -4.68
C ALA A 91 18.01 -15.36 -4.77
N THR A 92 17.52 -15.67 -5.97
CA THR A 92 16.12 -16.02 -6.19
C THR A 92 16.00 -17.34 -6.94
N ASN A 93 14.91 -18.07 -6.69
CA ASN A 93 14.50 -19.13 -7.59
C ASN A 93 14.05 -18.51 -8.93
N PRO A 94 14.31 -19.17 -10.07
CA PRO A 94 13.77 -18.76 -11.37
C PRO A 94 12.24 -18.60 -11.29
N ALA A 95 11.69 -17.55 -11.91
CA ALA A 95 10.26 -17.54 -12.23
C ALA A 95 9.96 -16.71 -13.46
N VAL A 96 8.86 -17.06 -14.12
CA VAL A 96 8.33 -16.36 -15.28
C VAL A 96 7.53 -15.14 -14.82
N ILE A 97 8.05 -13.95 -15.14
CA ILE A 97 7.42 -12.67 -14.81
C ILE A 97 7.16 -11.86 -16.08
N ALA A 98 6.22 -10.91 -16.00
CA ALA A 98 6.02 -9.92 -17.04
C ALA A 98 7.21 -8.95 -17.06
N ILE A 99 7.63 -8.55 -18.26
CA ILE A 99 8.71 -7.61 -18.47
C ILE A 99 8.27 -6.48 -19.40
N ASP A 100 8.72 -5.27 -19.11
CA ASP A 100 8.59 -4.10 -19.99
C ASP A 100 9.99 -3.68 -20.43
N PRO A 101 10.44 -4.07 -21.64
CA PRO A 101 11.81 -3.83 -22.07
C PRO A 101 12.21 -2.36 -22.17
N ASP A 102 11.24 -1.47 -22.33
CA ASP A 102 11.46 -0.04 -22.60
C ASP A 102 11.34 0.82 -21.32
N SER A 103 10.87 0.24 -20.22
CA SER A 103 10.69 0.91 -18.93
C SER A 103 11.97 1.00 -18.09
N ASP A 104 12.09 2.08 -17.31
CA ASP A 104 13.12 2.22 -16.25
C ASP A 104 12.96 1.16 -15.16
N ASN A 105 11.73 0.68 -14.95
CA ASN A 105 11.42 -0.44 -14.09
C ASN A 105 10.96 -1.64 -14.93
N ARG A 106 11.93 -2.31 -15.55
CA ARG A 106 11.71 -3.42 -16.49
C ARG A 106 10.86 -4.57 -15.93
N TYR A 107 10.85 -4.75 -14.61
CA TYR A 107 10.14 -5.82 -13.92
C TYR A 107 9.04 -5.30 -12.98
N ALA A 108 8.49 -4.12 -13.26
CA ALA A 108 7.47 -3.47 -12.44
C ALA A 108 6.33 -4.43 -12.04
N GLY A 109 5.94 -4.37 -10.77
CA GLY A 109 4.88 -5.24 -10.23
C GLY A 109 5.25 -6.71 -10.06
N SER A 110 6.49 -7.12 -10.35
CA SER A 110 6.95 -8.51 -10.24
C SER A 110 8.27 -8.69 -9.52
N LEU A 111 9.26 -7.83 -9.77
CA LEU A 111 10.59 -7.90 -9.17
C LEU A 111 11.14 -6.48 -8.95
N GLY A 112 11.76 -6.26 -7.80
CA GLY A 112 12.36 -5.00 -7.42
C GLY A 112 13.61 -5.22 -6.59
N LEU A 113 14.56 -4.31 -6.72
CA LEU A 113 15.84 -4.34 -6.03
C LEU A 113 16.02 -3.02 -5.28
N ILE A 114 16.35 -3.11 -4.00
CA ILE A 114 16.52 -1.95 -3.13
C ILE A 114 17.66 -2.18 -2.15
N PHE A 115 18.54 -1.20 -2.02
CA PHE A 115 19.51 -1.18 -0.93
C PHE A 115 18.84 -0.66 0.33
N VAL A 116 19.12 -1.35 1.43
CA VAL A 116 18.62 -1.04 2.76
C VAL A 116 19.82 -0.90 3.68
N GLN A 117 20.07 0.32 4.14
CA GLN A 117 21.09 0.59 5.14
C GLN A 117 20.43 0.75 6.50
N ASN A 118 20.86 -0.01 7.49
CA ASN A 118 20.43 0.20 8.86
C ASN A 118 21.25 1.35 9.48
N ASN A 119 20.58 2.40 9.93
CA ASN A 119 21.21 3.65 10.36
C ASN A 119 21.96 3.50 11.69
N GLU A 120 21.52 2.60 12.56
CA GLU A 120 22.19 2.33 13.84
C GLU A 120 23.50 1.55 13.68
N THR A 121 23.48 0.51 12.84
CA THR A 121 24.61 -0.43 12.68
C THR A 121 25.51 -0.09 11.50
N GLY A 122 25.05 0.75 10.57
CA GLY A 122 25.70 1.04 9.30
C GLY A 122 25.70 -0.12 8.30
N VAL A 123 25.01 -1.23 8.61
CA VAL A 123 25.01 -2.43 7.75
C VAL A 123 24.08 -2.23 6.57
N THR A 124 24.66 -2.23 5.37
CA THR A 124 23.93 -2.23 4.09
C THR A 124 23.62 -3.66 3.63
N ARG A 125 22.39 -3.86 3.18
CA ARG A 125 21.92 -5.09 2.55
C ARG A 125 21.27 -4.75 1.20
N LEU A 126 21.42 -5.65 0.24
CA LEU A 126 20.56 -5.67 -0.92
C LEU A 126 19.32 -6.49 -0.57
N ALA A 127 18.14 -5.89 -0.70
CA ALA A 127 16.87 -6.58 -0.67
C ALA A 127 16.37 -6.79 -2.09
N ILE A 128 16.12 -8.05 -2.45
CA ILE A 128 15.52 -8.46 -3.70
C ILE A 128 14.09 -8.88 -3.38
N ALA A 129 13.14 -8.11 -3.88
CA ALA A 129 11.74 -8.23 -3.57
C ALA A 129 11.01 -8.80 -4.79
N LYS A 130 10.29 -9.92 -4.62
CA LYS A 130 9.64 -10.64 -5.72
C LYS A 130 8.20 -10.97 -5.36
N ARG A 131 7.26 -10.67 -6.26
CA ARG A 131 5.87 -11.12 -6.14
C ARG A 131 5.75 -12.58 -6.60
N LEU A 132 5.12 -13.41 -5.79
CA LEU A 132 4.94 -14.85 -6.06
C LEU A 132 3.62 -15.15 -6.80
N THR A 133 2.64 -14.25 -6.73
CA THR A 133 1.30 -14.41 -7.30
C THR A 133 1.04 -13.38 -8.41
N PRO A 134 1.70 -13.49 -9.59
CA PRO A 134 1.65 -12.48 -10.64
C PRO A 134 0.28 -12.35 -11.33
N ASN A 135 -0.56 -13.38 -11.28
CA ASN A 135 -1.89 -13.39 -11.92
C ASN A 135 -3.03 -12.98 -10.97
N VAL A 136 -2.70 -12.61 -9.73
CA VAL A 136 -3.68 -12.24 -8.72
C VAL A 136 -3.78 -10.72 -8.66
N THR A 137 -4.97 -10.18 -8.89
CA THR A 137 -5.25 -8.74 -8.81
C THR A 137 -5.52 -8.31 -7.38
N ASP A 138 -6.21 -9.14 -6.60
CA ASP A 138 -6.64 -8.81 -5.26
C ASP A 138 -5.44 -8.82 -4.31
N ILE A 139 -5.19 -7.68 -3.65
CA ILE A 139 -4.01 -7.50 -2.80
C ILE A 139 -3.98 -8.45 -1.60
N GLU A 140 -5.14 -8.91 -1.15
CA GLU A 140 -5.28 -9.82 -0.01
C GLU A 140 -4.74 -11.22 -0.31
N ASP A 141 -4.80 -11.62 -1.58
CA ASP A 141 -4.30 -12.90 -2.09
C ASP A 141 -2.86 -12.79 -2.63
N GLN A 142 -2.22 -11.63 -2.47
CA GLN A 142 -0.86 -11.41 -2.93
C GLN A 142 0.18 -11.89 -1.92
N GLU A 143 1.25 -12.48 -2.45
CA GLU A 143 2.39 -12.94 -1.67
C GLU A 143 3.69 -12.38 -2.26
N TRP A 144 4.58 -11.93 -1.38
CA TRP A 144 5.88 -11.39 -1.72
C TRP A 144 6.96 -12.16 -0.99
N LYS A 145 8.05 -12.46 -1.69
CA LYS A 145 9.26 -13.02 -1.11
C LYS A 145 10.34 -11.95 -1.14
N LEU A 146 10.94 -11.69 0.02
CA LEU A 146 12.07 -10.80 0.17
C LEU A 146 13.31 -11.63 0.47
N TYR A 147 14.32 -11.49 -0.38
CA TYR A 147 15.64 -12.05 -0.16
C TYR A 147 16.59 -10.92 0.22
N TYR A 148 17.22 -11.03 1.37
CA TYR A 148 18.23 -10.09 1.84
C TYR A 148 19.60 -10.73 1.69
N ALA A 149 20.53 -10.02 1.06
CA ALA A 149 21.94 -10.38 1.07
C ALA A 149 22.79 -9.22 1.60
N ASN A 150 23.81 -9.53 2.39
CA ASN A 150 24.86 -8.58 2.72
C ASN A 150 26.14 -8.86 1.93
N ARG A 151 27.08 -7.90 1.98
CA ARG A 151 28.37 -8.01 1.27
C ARG A 151 29.22 -9.21 1.70
N PHE A 152 28.94 -9.77 2.88
CA PHE A 152 29.66 -10.91 3.44
C PHE A 152 29.08 -12.26 2.98
N GLY A 153 28.09 -12.25 2.07
CA GLY A 153 27.43 -13.46 1.58
C GLY A 153 26.45 -14.08 2.57
N GLN A 154 26.15 -13.41 3.68
CA GLN A 154 25.05 -13.84 4.55
C GLN A 154 23.74 -13.44 3.90
N SER A 155 22.81 -14.39 3.88
CA SER A 155 21.48 -14.16 3.35
C SER A 155 20.40 -14.59 4.33
N ARG A 156 19.24 -13.97 4.19
CA ARG A 156 17.99 -14.40 4.83
C ARG A 156 16.84 -14.19 3.87
N GLU A 157 15.82 -15.01 4.02
CA GLU A 157 14.59 -14.89 3.26
C GLU A 157 13.43 -14.66 4.22
N GLU A 158 12.45 -13.89 3.79
CA GLU A 158 11.14 -13.84 4.41
C GLU A 158 10.06 -13.83 3.33
N THR A 159 8.93 -14.46 3.64
CA THR A 159 7.72 -14.39 2.83
C THR A 159 6.72 -13.53 3.58
N ILE A 160 6.18 -12.55 2.89
CA ILE A 160 5.16 -11.64 3.38
C ILE A 160 3.89 -11.90 2.58
N THR A 161 2.82 -12.16 3.29
CA THR A 161 1.46 -12.19 2.74
C THR A 161 0.72 -10.97 3.27
N PHE A 162 -0.47 -10.70 2.71
CA PHE A 162 -1.33 -9.66 3.26
C PHE A 162 -1.54 -9.85 4.78
N ASP A 163 -1.96 -11.02 5.24
CA ASP A 163 -2.25 -11.28 6.65
C ASP A 163 -1.02 -11.20 7.58
N THR A 164 0.16 -11.51 7.05
CA THR A 164 1.40 -11.56 7.86
C THR A 164 2.20 -10.26 7.81
N ARG A 165 1.80 -9.29 6.98
CA ARG A 165 2.54 -8.03 6.75
C ARG A 165 2.84 -7.24 8.02
N MET A 166 1.93 -7.30 9.00
CA MET A 166 2.08 -6.64 10.30
C MET A 166 3.28 -7.14 11.13
N THR A 167 3.90 -8.26 10.72
CA THR A 167 5.07 -8.83 11.40
C THR A 167 6.40 -8.26 10.91
N SER A 168 6.42 -7.54 9.78
CA SER A 168 7.65 -6.98 9.20
C SER A 168 7.39 -5.62 8.57
N SER A 169 7.54 -4.54 9.36
CA SER A 169 7.41 -3.17 8.84
C SER A 169 8.48 -2.86 7.79
N LEU A 170 9.71 -3.33 8.00
CA LEU A 170 10.78 -3.19 7.00
C LEU A 170 10.39 -3.86 5.68
N GLY A 171 9.82 -5.06 5.73
CA GLY A 171 9.43 -5.77 4.53
C GLY A 171 8.29 -5.09 3.77
N VAL A 172 7.29 -4.56 4.49
CA VAL A 172 6.22 -3.74 3.89
C VAL A 172 6.80 -2.51 3.18
N LYS A 173 7.74 -1.81 3.81
CA LYS A 173 8.41 -0.65 3.22
C LYS A 173 9.16 -1.02 1.94
N ILE A 174 9.91 -2.12 1.96
CA ILE A 174 10.61 -2.65 0.78
C ILE A 174 9.62 -2.95 -0.35
N ILE A 175 8.49 -3.61 -0.07
CA ILE A 175 7.48 -3.92 -1.08
C ILE A 175 6.93 -2.63 -1.73
N ASN A 176 6.63 -1.62 -0.92
CA ASN A 176 6.12 -0.34 -1.37
C ASN A 176 7.16 0.43 -2.21
N ASP A 177 8.37 0.62 -1.68
CA ASP A 177 9.41 1.44 -2.33
C ASP A 177 10.00 0.76 -3.57
N SER A 178 9.95 -0.58 -3.63
CA SER A 178 10.41 -1.33 -4.81
C SER A 178 9.36 -1.41 -5.93
N ASN A 179 8.15 -0.87 -5.73
CA ASN A 179 7.05 -0.86 -6.70
C ASN A 179 6.70 -2.27 -7.24
N ILE A 180 6.80 -3.30 -6.39
CA ILE A 180 6.44 -4.68 -6.77
C ILE A 180 5.00 -5.07 -6.41
N SER A 181 4.32 -4.21 -5.65
CA SER A 181 2.89 -4.32 -5.39
C SER A 181 2.15 -3.32 -6.28
N PRO A 182 1.03 -3.71 -6.93
CA PRO A 182 0.24 -2.79 -7.75
C PRO A 182 -0.40 -1.67 -6.92
N GLU A 183 -0.58 -1.89 -5.61
CA GLU A 183 -1.05 -0.87 -4.67
C GLU A 183 -0.14 -0.82 -3.44
N SER A 184 -0.07 0.32 -2.79
CA SER A 184 0.67 0.43 -1.53
C SER A 184 0.03 -0.44 -0.44
N LEU A 185 0.87 -1.12 0.31
CA LEU A 185 0.50 -1.87 1.51
C LEU A 185 0.62 -0.97 2.73
N GLY A 186 -0.43 -0.98 3.56
CA GLY A 186 -0.28 -0.48 4.92
C GLY A 186 0.41 -1.51 5.81
N TYR A 187 1.03 -1.05 6.89
CA TYR A 187 1.75 -1.87 7.85
C TYR A 187 0.79 -2.75 8.67
N GLN A 188 -0.34 -2.20 9.12
CA GLN A 188 -1.36 -2.90 9.93
C GLN A 188 -2.76 -2.82 9.31
N SER A 189 -3.04 -1.80 8.51
CA SER A 189 -4.34 -1.43 7.96
C SER A 189 -4.18 -0.77 6.59
N ASN A 190 -5.10 -1.01 5.66
CA ASN A 190 -5.03 -0.39 4.32
C ASN A 190 -5.52 1.07 4.29
N ILE A 191 -5.64 1.72 5.46
CA ILE A 191 -6.26 3.05 5.56
C ILE A 191 -5.37 4.14 4.91
N VAL A 192 -4.08 3.87 4.72
CA VAL A 192 -3.12 4.82 4.11
C VAL A 192 -2.84 4.53 2.63
N GLN A 193 -3.72 3.80 1.94
CA GLN A 193 -3.70 3.75 0.48
C GLN A 193 -4.04 5.15 -0.09
N GLY A 194 -3.04 6.04 -0.11
CA GLY A 194 -3.12 7.44 -0.57
C GLY A 194 -2.85 8.48 0.53
N TYR A 195 -2.50 9.71 0.10
CA TYR A 195 -2.34 10.88 0.99
C TYR A 195 -3.71 11.33 1.52
N GLN A 196 -4.27 10.57 2.46
CA GLN A 196 -5.48 10.94 3.18
C GLN A 196 -5.07 11.95 4.29
N PRO A 197 -5.69 13.13 4.37
CA PRO A 197 -5.45 14.04 5.48
C PRO A 197 -5.73 13.32 6.80
N LEU A 198 -4.84 13.46 7.79
CA LEU A 198 -4.93 12.77 9.09
C LEU A 198 -6.32 12.85 9.75
N PHE A 199 -7.03 13.95 9.55
CA PHE A 199 -8.34 14.21 10.15
C PHE A 199 -9.52 14.00 9.20
N TRP A 200 -9.32 13.47 7.98
CA TRP A 200 -10.37 13.22 7.00
C TRP A 200 -11.61 12.50 7.58
N PRO A 201 -11.46 11.45 8.42
CA PRO A 201 -12.61 10.79 9.03
C PRO A 201 -13.46 11.73 9.90
N LEU A 202 -12.83 12.70 10.59
CA LEU A 202 -13.53 13.68 11.42
C LEU A 202 -14.28 14.72 10.59
N TRP A 203 -13.77 15.08 9.41
CA TRP A 203 -14.44 16.02 8.51
C TRP A 203 -15.80 15.47 8.08
N ILE A 204 -15.91 14.18 7.76
CA ILE A 204 -17.18 13.55 7.39
C ILE A 204 -18.21 13.67 8.52
N VAL A 205 -17.80 13.42 9.76
CA VAL A 205 -18.67 13.57 10.93
C VAL A 205 -19.13 15.02 11.09
N PHE A 206 -18.22 15.99 10.90
CA PHE A 206 -18.53 17.41 10.98
C PHE A 206 -19.53 17.84 9.89
N TYR A 207 -19.32 17.43 8.63
CA TYR A 207 -20.22 17.75 7.53
C TYR A 207 -21.63 17.15 7.73
N LEU A 208 -21.72 15.91 8.23
CA LEU A 208 -23.00 15.28 8.53
C LEU A 208 -23.73 16.01 9.68
N ALA A 209 -23.03 16.39 10.73
CA ALA A 209 -23.61 17.18 11.82
C ALA A 209 -24.12 18.54 11.33
N PHE A 210 -23.34 19.22 10.48
CA PHE A 210 -23.70 20.49 9.87
C PHE A 210 -24.94 20.36 8.97
N ALA A 211 -24.98 19.33 8.11
CA ALA A 211 -26.15 19.04 7.26
C ALA A 211 -27.41 18.75 8.09
N ALA A 212 -27.28 18.05 9.22
CA ALA A 212 -28.39 17.81 10.14
C ALA A 212 -28.93 19.11 10.75
N VAL A 213 -28.06 20.05 11.14
CA VAL A 213 -28.46 21.38 11.63
C VAL A 213 -29.21 22.15 10.56
N ILE A 214 -28.70 22.19 9.32
CA ILE A 214 -29.38 22.84 8.18
C ILE A 214 -30.76 22.22 7.97
N PHE A 215 -30.88 20.90 8.00
CA PHE A 215 -32.15 20.21 7.81
C PHE A 215 -33.18 20.58 8.90
N VAL A 216 -32.75 20.69 10.15
CA VAL A 216 -33.62 21.13 11.26
C VAL A 216 -34.09 22.58 11.05
N ILE A 217 -33.19 23.47 10.61
CA ILE A 217 -33.54 24.86 10.32
C ILE A 217 -34.55 24.94 9.17
N MET A 218 -34.29 24.28 8.04
CA MET A 218 -35.19 24.25 6.89
C MET A 218 -36.57 23.71 7.25
N ARG A 219 -36.63 22.62 8.02
CA ARG A 219 -37.90 22.04 8.48
C ARG A 219 -38.68 23.01 9.37
N LYS A 220 -38.02 23.81 10.20
CA LYS A 220 -38.68 24.80 11.07
C LYS A 220 -39.23 25.98 10.26
N SER A 221 -38.57 26.34 9.16
CA SER A 221 -38.99 27.40 8.25
C SER A 221 -40.07 26.98 7.26
N TYR A 222 -40.29 25.68 7.07
CA TYR A 222 -41.32 25.14 6.18
C TYR A 222 -42.72 25.29 6.82
N LYS A 223 -43.51 26.29 6.40
CA LYS A 223 -44.94 26.36 6.69
C LYS A 223 -45.70 25.49 5.67
N PRO A 224 -46.48 24.48 6.08
CA PRO A 224 -47.33 23.76 5.14
C PRO A 224 -48.36 24.75 4.57
N VAL A 225 -48.56 24.71 3.25
CA VAL A 225 -49.66 25.43 2.60
C VAL A 225 -50.95 24.81 3.16
N GLU A 226 -51.71 25.58 3.95
CA GLU A 226 -53.05 25.17 4.35
C GLU A 226 -53.87 24.93 3.08
N LYS A 227 -54.33 23.69 2.88
CA LYS A 227 -55.37 23.42 1.89
C LYS A 227 -56.60 24.17 2.37
N THR A 228 -56.93 25.27 1.71
CA THR A 228 -58.23 25.91 1.84
C THR A 228 -59.27 24.88 1.38
N GLU A 229 -60.01 24.30 2.33
CA GLU A 229 -61.22 23.55 2.01
C GLU A 229 -62.22 24.56 1.42
N GLU A 230 -62.43 24.47 0.11
CA GLU A 230 -63.60 25.05 -0.55
C GLU A 230 -64.84 24.42 0.08
N LYS A 231 -65.49 25.17 0.98
CA LYS A 231 -66.88 24.92 1.33
C LYS A 231 -67.72 25.21 0.08
N ASN A 232 -68.09 24.15 -0.62
CA ASN A 232 -69.23 24.20 -1.54
C ASN A 232 -70.49 24.28 -0.68
N ASP A 233 -71.01 25.48 -0.51
CA ASP A 233 -72.38 25.70 -0.07
C ASP A 233 -73.29 25.50 -1.30
N GLU A 234 -74.01 24.37 -1.33
CA GLU A 234 -75.27 24.18 -2.09
C GLU A 234 -76.48 24.24 -1.14
#